data_AF-A0A359FYL5-F1
#
_entry.id   AF-A0A359FYL5-F1
#
_cell.length_a   1.000
_cell.length_b   1.000
_cell.length_c   1.000
_cell.angle_alpha   90.00
_cell.angle_beta   90.00
_cell.angle_gamma   90.00
#
_symmetry.space_group_name_H-M   'P 1'
#
loop_
_entity.id
_entity.type
_entity.pdbx_description
1 polymer ?
#
loop_
_entity_poly.entity_id
_entity_poly.type
_entity_poly.pdbx_seq_one_letter_code
_entity_poly.pdbx_strand_id
1 'polypeptide(L)'
;VVWLTNSILLGFIVASIQVVFELISGDVHQHRIEKLTNIPDVTCTHRMLFSCAFMYPVDCLLRKIPILNKKSDVSTLKKKVGVFAEDWMLGFLLGIVFALFAHYDVASALTLSIECSTSLTLFPVIAGYFTKALTPLSTGINDFMSSKFEGRHFHVGLDWQFLGASDELWLAVYWNALVTLLFAMVLPGNELLPFAGIINVAIATAAYLVTEGNLPRMLILCTIFSPAYLYAGTFFAPVITNLVTSTGAASLAAGELISNSSIEAPMVIYGLSQCFDIINGNWLPASVLIAWFVCFHFYRRSLHKEEETDLSKITE
;
A
#
# COMPACT_ATOMS: atom_id res chain seq x y z
N VAL A 1 -18.43 4.89 8.79
CA VAL A 1 -19.60 5.73 8.44
C VAL A 1 -20.84 5.32 9.22
N VAL A 2 -21.37 4.09 9.06
CA VAL A 2 -22.59 3.67 9.76
C VAL A 2 -22.49 3.84 11.27
N TRP A 3 -21.40 3.37 11.89
CA TRP A 3 -21.19 3.53 13.33
C TRP A 3 -21.13 4.98 13.80
N LEU A 4 -20.58 5.89 12.98
CA LEU A 4 -20.43 7.31 13.32
C LEU A 4 -21.73 8.11 13.10
N THR A 5 -22.51 7.73 12.10
CA THR A 5 -23.66 8.51 11.62
C THR A 5 -25.01 7.88 11.94
N ASN A 6 -25.03 6.63 12.43
CA ASN A 6 -26.19 5.76 12.57
C ASN A 6 -27.02 5.58 11.27
N SER A 7 -26.45 5.90 10.11
CA SER A 7 -27.14 5.82 8.82
C SER A 7 -26.51 4.80 7.90
N ILE A 8 -27.26 3.73 7.64
CA ILE A 8 -26.91 2.69 6.66
C ILE A 8 -26.86 3.27 5.24
N LEU A 9 -27.81 4.16 4.91
CA LEU A 9 -27.88 4.79 3.59
C LEU A 9 -26.62 5.62 3.30
N LEU A 10 -26.15 6.43 4.26
CA LEU A 10 -24.90 7.18 4.10
C LEU A 10 -23.70 6.24 3.96
N GLY A 11 -23.71 5.11 4.67
CA GLY A 11 -22.72 4.05 4.51
C GLY A 11 -22.63 3.55 3.07
N PHE A 12 -23.77 3.21 2.46
CA PHE A 12 -23.83 2.77 1.06
C PHE A 12 -23.39 3.85 0.08
N ILE A 13 -23.81 5.10 0.27
CA ILE A 13 -23.41 6.22 -0.60
C ILE A 13 -21.89 6.39 -0.59
N VAL A 14 -21.27 6.42 0.60
CA VAL A 14 -19.80 6.56 0.72
C VAL A 14 -19.09 5.35 0.11
N ALA A 15 -19.60 4.13 0.33
CA ALA A 15 -19.04 2.92 -0.27
C ALA A 15 -19.13 2.94 -1.81
N SER A 16 -20.26 3.35 -2.38
CA SER A 16 -20.42 3.48 -3.83
C SER A 16 -19.45 4.51 -4.43
N ILE A 17 -19.28 5.66 -3.77
CA ILE A 17 -18.30 6.67 -4.18
C ILE A 17 -16.89 6.07 -4.15
N GLN A 18 -16.54 5.36 -3.07
CA GLN A 18 -15.24 4.70 -2.94
C GLN A 18 -14.98 3.71 -4.09
N VAL A 19 -15.95 2.86 -4.41
CA VAL A 19 -15.85 1.87 -5.49
C VAL A 19 -15.63 2.55 -6.84
N VAL A 20 -16.34 3.65 -7.13
CA VAL A 20 -16.13 4.40 -8.38
C VAL A 20 -14.68 4.91 -8.48
N PHE A 21 -14.14 5.48 -7.41
CA PHE A 21 -12.75 5.95 -7.41
C PHE A 21 -11.73 4.81 -7.48
N GLU A 22 -12.04 3.66 -6.90
CA GLU A 22 -11.19 2.47 -6.93
C GLU A 22 -11.10 1.90 -8.35
N LEU A 23 -12.23 1.84 -9.06
CA LEU A 23 -12.27 1.44 -10.48
C LEU A 23 -11.52 2.44 -11.36
N ILE A 24 -11.77 3.75 -11.20
CA ILE A 24 -11.03 4.79 -11.93
C ILE A 24 -9.54 4.69 -11.63
N SER A 25 -9.16 4.46 -10.37
CA SER A 25 -7.76 4.28 -9.97
C SER A 25 -7.15 3.05 -10.63
N GLY A 26 -7.88 1.94 -10.69
CA GLY A 26 -7.43 0.73 -11.41
C GLY A 26 -7.17 1.03 -12.89
N ASP A 27 -8.13 1.64 -13.58
CA ASP A 27 -7.99 1.95 -15.01
C ASP A 27 -6.77 2.83 -15.29
N VAL A 28 -6.56 3.90 -14.52
CA VAL A 28 -5.45 4.83 -14.77
C VAL A 28 -4.07 4.25 -14.42
N HIS A 29 -4.00 3.21 -13.57
CA HIS A 29 -2.75 2.55 -13.23
C HIS A 29 -2.40 1.40 -14.19
N GLN A 30 -3.32 0.97 -15.05
CA GLN A 30 -3.17 -0.26 -15.82
C GLN A 30 -1.88 -0.27 -16.66
N HIS A 31 -1.64 0.76 -17.48
CA HIS A 31 -0.43 0.86 -18.32
C HIS A 31 0.86 0.75 -17.50
N ARG A 32 0.91 1.44 -16.35
CA ARG A 32 2.08 1.41 -15.46
C ARG A 32 2.26 0.04 -14.81
N ILE A 33 1.18 -0.58 -14.38
CA ILE A 33 1.20 -1.93 -13.79
C ILE A 33 1.68 -2.95 -14.81
N GLU A 34 1.19 -2.89 -16.04
CA GLU A 34 1.62 -3.75 -17.13
C GLU A 34 3.12 -3.56 -17.41
N LYS A 35 3.61 -2.32 -17.48
CA LYS A 35 5.03 -2.01 -17.65
C LYS A 35 5.92 -2.57 -16.53
N LEU A 36 5.42 -2.60 -15.30
CA LEU A 36 6.18 -3.11 -14.14
C LEU A 36 6.13 -4.63 -14.02
N THR A 37 5.02 -5.26 -14.41
CA THR A 37 4.79 -6.70 -14.17
C THR A 37 4.90 -7.57 -15.42
N ASN A 38 4.80 -6.96 -16.61
CA ASN A 38 4.67 -7.62 -17.91
C ASN A 38 3.46 -8.55 -18.02
N ILE A 39 2.40 -8.27 -17.26
CA ILE A 39 1.13 -9.01 -17.35
C ILE A 39 0.14 -8.14 -18.13
N PRO A 40 -0.26 -8.56 -19.34
CA PRO A 40 -1.19 -7.78 -20.16
C PRO A 40 -2.58 -7.75 -19.53
N ASP A 41 -3.29 -6.64 -19.76
CA ASP A 41 -4.71 -6.45 -19.44
C ASP A 41 -5.11 -6.63 -17.97
N VAL A 42 -4.14 -6.55 -17.05
CA VAL A 42 -4.36 -6.65 -15.61
C VAL A 42 -4.09 -5.33 -14.91
N THR A 43 -4.90 -5.01 -13.91
CA THR A 43 -4.67 -3.87 -13.02
C THR A 43 -4.93 -4.23 -11.56
N CYS A 44 -4.55 -3.35 -10.64
CA CYS A 44 -4.85 -3.47 -9.21
C CYS A 44 -6.05 -2.57 -8.86
N THR A 45 -7.14 -3.17 -8.40
CA THR A 45 -8.36 -2.45 -8.00
C THR A 45 -8.52 -2.51 -6.49
N HIS A 46 -7.57 -1.94 -5.77
CA HIS A 46 -7.56 -1.95 -4.32
C HIS A 46 -7.41 -0.52 -3.76
N ARG A 47 -8.18 -0.19 -2.72
CA ARG A 47 -8.20 1.14 -2.10
C ARG A 47 -6.82 1.66 -1.68
N MET A 48 -5.85 0.79 -1.40
CA MET A 48 -4.47 1.20 -1.09
C MET A 48 -3.86 2.15 -2.12
N LEU A 49 -4.28 2.08 -3.39
CA LEU A 49 -3.84 2.98 -4.46
C LEU A 49 -4.22 4.44 -4.23
N PHE A 50 -5.20 4.73 -3.37
CA PHE A 50 -5.52 6.10 -3.01
C PHE A 50 -4.38 6.80 -2.27
N SER A 51 -3.50 6.05 -1.59
CA SER A 51 -2.28 6.61 -1.00
C SER A 51 -1.33 7.15 -2.06
N CYS A 52 -1.35 6.63 -3.30
CA CYS A 52 -0.53 7.12 -4.41
C CYS A 52 -0.80 8.61 -4.69
N ALA A 53 -2.05 9.05 -4.56
CA ALA A 53 -2.43 10.45 -4.75
C ALA A 53 -1.59 11.38 -3.86
N PHE A 54 -1.52 11.10 -2.56
CA PHE A 54 -0.74 11.93 -1.63
C PHE A 54 0.78 11.74 -1.78
N MET A 55 1.21 10.54 -2.12
CA MET A 55 2.63 10.24 -2.31
C MET A 55 3.20 10.91 -3.57
N TYR A 56 2.39 11.09 -4.63
CA TYR A 56 2.86 11.60 -5.91
C TYR A 56 3.46 13.02 -5.86
N PRO A 57 2.83 14.02 -5.22
CA PRO A 57 3.47 15.33 -5.05
C PRO A 57 4.80 15.27 -4.31
N VAL A 58 4.91 14.40 -3.30
CA VAL A 58 6.16 14.20 -2.55
C VAL A 58 7.22 13.57 -3.47
N ASP A 59 6.88 12.54 -4.24
CA ASP A 59 7.79 11.96 -5.24
C ASP A 59 8.24 12.99 -6.28
N CYS A 60 7.35 13.87 -6.75
CA CYS A 60 7.71 14.96 -7.66
C CYS A 60 8.78 15.89 -7.06
N LEU A 61 8.73 16.14 -5.75
CA LEU A 61 9.77 16.89 -5.05
C LEU A 61 11.06 16.08 -4.94
N LEU A 62 10.98 14.78 -4.64
CA LEU A 62 12.13 13.90 -4.56
C LEU A 62 12.86 13.75 -5.92
N ARG A 63 12.12 13.73 -7.04
CA ARG A 63 12.69 13.71 -8.40
C ARG A 63 13.55 14.94 -8.71
N LYS A 64 13.35 16.07 -8.02
CA LYS A 64 14.21 17.28 -8.17
C LYS A 64 15.60 17.09 -7.57
N ILE A 65 15.79 16.10 -6.70
CA ILE A 65 17.08 15.80 -6.09
C ILE A 65 17.83 14.84 -7.02
N PRO A 66 18.94 15.25 -7.66
CA PRO A 66 19.59 14.46 -8.72
C PRO A 66 20.07 13.07 -8.28
N ILE A 67 20.39 12.90 -7.00
CA ILE A 67 20.83 11.61 -6.44
C ILE A 67 19.65 10.62 -6.38
N LEU A 68 18.45 11.10 -6.02
CA LEU A 68 17.24 10.28 -5.90
C LEU A 68 16.53 10.05 -7.25
N ASN A 69 16.86 10.84 -8.27
CA ASN A 69 16.30 10.67 -9.61
C ASN A 69 17.05 9.65 -10.48
N LYS A 70 18.19 9.12 -10.01
CA LYS A 70 18.89 8.03 -10.70
C LYS A 70 18.12 6.73 -10.50
N LYS A 71 17.98 5.93 -11.57
CA LYS A 71 17.41 4.58 -11.49
C LYS A 71 18.26 3.76 -10.51
N SER A 72 17.63 3.30 -9.44
CA SER A 72 18.28 2.66 -8.31
C SER A 72 17.35 1.58 -7.79
N ASP A 73 17.31 0.49 -8.55
CA ASP A 73 16.48 -0.67 -8.26
C ASP A 73 17.30 -1.68 -7.45
N VAL A 74 16.69 -2.78 -7.00
CA VAL A 74 17.41 -3.80 -6.21
C VAL A 74 18.61 -4.35 -6.96
N SER A 75 18.52 -4.49 -8.29
CA SER A 75 19.64 -4.91 -9.14
C SER A 75 20.87 -3.97 -9.05
N THR A 76 20.65 -2.67 -8.85
CA THR A 76 21.72 -1.68 -8.69
C THR A 76 22.31 -1.74 -7.28
N LEU A 77 21.48 -2.05 -6.28
CA LEU A 77 21.91 -2.29 -4.90
C LEU A 77 22.75 -3.59 -4.81
N LYS A 78 22.26 -4.70 -5.38
CA LYS A 78 22.94 -6.00 -5.50
C LYS A 78 24.34 -5.84 -6.10
N LYS A 79 24.49 -5.02 -7.16
CA LYS A 79 25.80 -4.72 -7.77
C LYS A 79 26.78 -3.94 -6.88
N LYS A 80 26.31 -3.12 -5.95
CA LYS A 80 27.18 -2.29 -5.09
C LYS A 80 27.46 -2.92 -3.72
N VAL A 81 26.48 -3.62 -3.17
CA VAL A 81 26.46 -4.11 -1.79
C VAL A 81 26.71 -5.62 -1.73
N GLY A 82 26.62 -6.31 -2.87
CA GLY A 82 26.95 -7.73 -3.00
C GLY A 82 26.01 -8.61 -2.19
N VAL A 83 26.57 -9.60 -1.49
CA VAL A 83 25.82 -10.60 -0.70
C VAL A 83 24.87 -9.97 0.33
N PHE A 84 25.17 -8.77 0.83
CA PHE A 84 24.32 -8.04 1.78
C PHE A 84 23.02 -7.50 1.18
N ALA A 85 22.88 -7.51 -0.14
CA ALA A 85 21.68 -7.08 -0.85
C ALA A 85 20.89 -8.26 -1.46
N GLU A 86 21.24 -9.51 -1.10
CA GLU A 86 20.44 -10.68 -1.42
C GLU A 86 19.20 -10.75 -0.52
N ASP A 87 18.08 -11.24 -1.04
CA ASP A 87 16.78 -11.18 -0.36
C ASP A 87 16.79 -11.96 0.95
N TRP A 88 17.44 -13.13 0.95
CA TRP A 88 17.64 -13.92 2.17
C TRP A 88 18.50 -13.19 3.21
N MET A 89 19.51 -12.44 2.79
CA MET A 89 20.41 -11.72 3.70
C MET A 89 19.72 -10.49 4.30
N LEU A 90 18.94 -9.77 3.49
CA LEU A 90 18.14 -8.65 3.95
C LEU A 90 17.10 -9.11 4.99
N GLY A 91 16.47 -10.27 4.77
CA GLY A 91 15.55 -10.85 5.75
C GLY A 91 16.23 -11.32 7.03
N PHE A 92 17.42 -11.90 6.91
CA PHE A 92 18.21 -12.30 8.08
C PHE A 92 18.63 -11.10 8.92
N LEU A 93 19.19 -10.05 8.31
CA LEU A 93 19.59 -8.82 9.00
C LEU A 93 18.41 -8.14 9.68
N LEU A 94 17.25 -8.12 9.01
CA LEU A 94 16.05 -7.53 9.56
C LEU A 94 15.54 -8.28 10.80
N GLY A 95 15.54 -9.62 10.75
CA GLY A 95 15.15 -10.43 11.90
C GLY A 95 16.09 -10.23 13.09
N ILE A 96 17.39 -10.02 12.87
CA ILE A 96 18.33 -9.62 13.94
C ILE A 96 17.90 -8.29 14.56
N VAL A 97 17.58 -7.29 13.74
CA VAL A 97 17.17 -5.97 14.24
C VAL A 97 15.88 -6.07 15.05
N PHE A 98 14.88 -6.85 14.59
CA PHE A 98 13.66 -7.07 15.36
C PHE A 98 13.91 -7.82 16.68
N ALA A 99 14.74 -8.85 16.66
CA ALA A 99 15.10 -9.59 17.86
C ALA A 99 15.82 -8.70 18.88
N LEU A 100 16.68 -7.79 18.43
CA LEU A 100 17.35 -6.80 19.29
C LEU A 100 16.35 -5.85 19.94
N PHE A 101 15.39 -5.32 19.18
CA PHE A 101 14.33 -4.46 19.73
C PHE A 101 13.41 -5.21 20.70
N ALA A 102 13.15 -6.49 20.45
CA ALA A 102 12.34 -7.33 21.31
C ALA A 102 13.10 -7.91 22.52
N HIS A 103 14.40 -7.63 22.65
CA HIS A 103 15.28 -8.17 23.68
C HIS A 103 15.28 -9.71 23.76
N TYR A 104 15.24 -10.37 22.60
CA TYR A 104 15.29 -11.83 22.52
C TYR A 104 16.69 -12.35 22.84
N ASP A 105 16.76 -13.57 23.39
CA ASP A 105 18.02 -14.29 23.53
C ASP A 105 18.60 -14.69 22.16
N VAL A 106 19.88 -15.07 22.13
CA VAL A 106 20.60 -15.36 20.88
C VAL A 106 19.92 -16.48 20.06
N ALA A 107 19.39 -17.52 20.69
CA ALA A 107 18.76 -18.62 19.97
C ALA A 107 17.44 -18.19 19.35
N SER A 108 16.60 -17.47 20.11
CA SER A 108 15.34 -16.90 19.60
C SER A 108 15.59 -15.85 18.51
N ALA A 109 16.64 -15.04 18.65
CA ALA A 109 17.04 -14.04 17.66
C ALA A 109 17.44 -14.67 16.33
N LEU A 110 18.27 -15.72 16.37
CA LEU A 110 18.68 -16.45 15.17
C LEU A 110 17.50 -17.16 14.50
N THR A 111 16.59 -17.73 15.29
CA THR A 111 15.35 -18.37 14.78
C THR A 111 14.51 -17.36 14.03
N LEU A 112 14.20 -16.20 14.63
CA LEU A 112 13.45 -15.13 13.98
C LEU A 112 14.13 -14.65 12.70
N SER A 113 15.46 -14.55 12.71
CA SER A 113 16.26 -14.14 11.55
C SER A 113 16.14 -15.14 10.40
N ILE A 114 16.18 -16.45 10.70
CA ILE A 114 15.99 -17.51 9.70
C ILE A 114 14.55 -17.50 9.16
N GLU A 115 13.54 -17.30 10.01
CA GLU A 115 12.13 -17.21 9.60
C GLU A 115 11.88 -16.01 8.67
N CYS A 116 12.40 -14.84 9.02
CA CYS A 116 12.34 -13.64 8.17
C CYS A 116 13.07 -13.86 6.84
N SER A 117 14.27 -14.43 6.86
CA SER A 117 15.07 -14.78 5.68
C SER A 117 14.35 -15.76 4.74
N THR A 118 13.77 -16.81 5.32
CA THR A 118 13.01 -17.83 4.59
C THR A 118 11.77 -17.21 3.94
N SER A 119 11.05 -16.37 4.68
CA SER A 119 9.85 -15.68 4.17
C SER A 119 10.19 -14.80 2.97
N LEU A 120 11.28 -14.03 3.05
CA LEU A 120 11.75 -13.15 1.96
C LEU A 120 12.16 -13.90 0.69
N THR A 121 12.69 -15.12 0.87
CA THR A 121 13.06 -15.98 -0.24
C THR A 121 11.82 -16.60 -0.89
N LEU A 122 10.79 -16.94 -0.10
CA LEU A 122 9.60 -17.62 -0.58
C LEU A 122 8.55 -16.69 -1.20
N PHE A 123 8.40 -15.47 -0.67
CA PHE A 123 7.32 -14.58 -1.11
C PHE A 123 7.34 -14.26 -2.62
N PRO A 124 8.46 -13.87 -3.24
CA PRO A 124 8.50 -13.62 -4.68
C PRO A 124 8.20 -14.87 -5.51
N VAL A 125 8.65 -16.05 -5.04
CA VAL A 125 8.40 -17.34 -5.71
C VAL A 125 6.92 -17.68 -5.71
N ILE A 126 6.27 -17.56 -4.55
CA ILE A 126 4.84 -17.83 -4.39
C ILE A 126 4.01 -16.81 -5.19
N ALA A 127 4.35 -15.51 -5.11
CA ALA A 127 3.71 -14.47 -5.91
C ALA A 127 3.84 -14.75 -7.41
N GLY A 128 5.00 -15.23 -7.87
CA GLY A 128 5.21 -15.66 -9.25
C GLY A 128 4.31 -16.82 -9.68
N TYR A 129 4.01 -17.78 -8.78
CA TYR A 129 3.03 -18.83 -9.06
C TYR A 129 1.61 -18.29 -9.16
N PHE A 130 1.23 -17.34 -8.30
CA PHE A 130 -0.06 -16.66 -8.40
C PHE A 130 -0.21 -15.94 -9.74
N THR A 131 0.79 -15.18 -10.16
CA THR A 131 0.79 -14.51 -11.46
C THR A 131 0.56 -15.50 -12.60
N LYS A 132 1.30 -16.62 -12.64
CA LYS A 132 1.15 -17.66 -13.67
C LYS A 132 -0.25 -18.29 -13.67
N ALA A 133 -0.85 -18.47 -12.50
CA ALA A 133 -2.20 -19.00 -12.38
C ALA A 133 -3.28 -18.00 -12.82
N LEU A 134 -3.05 -16.70 -12.63
CA LEU A 134 -3.99 -15.64 -12.96
C LEU A 134 -3.96 -15.25 -14.45
N THR A 135 -2.83 -15.40 -15.15
CA THR A 135 -2.73 -15.09 -16.59
C THR A 135 -3.81 -15.78 -17.45
N PRO A 136 -3.99 -17.11 -17.43
CA PRO A 136 -5.02 -17.75 -18.27
C PRO A 136 -6.45 -17.39 -17.86
N LEU A 137 -6.67 -17.11 -16.57
CA LEU A 137 -7.97 -16.63 -16.08
C LEU A 137 -8.28 -15.25 -16.64
N SER A 138 -7.29 -14.34 -16.62
CA SER A 138 -7.43 -12.98 -17.17
C SER A 138 -7.80 -13.02 -18.64
N THR A 139 -7.09 -13.82 -19.45
CA THR A 139 -7.39 -14.00 -20.87
C THR A 139 -8.81 -14.53 -21.09
N GLY A 140 -9.24 -15.56 -20.35
CA GLY A 140 -10.58 -16.13 -20.49
C GLY A 140 -11.70 -15.16 -20.10
N ILE A 141 -11.48 -14.34 -19.06
CA ILE A 141 -12.44 -13.28 -18.68
C ILE A 141 -12.48 -12.20 -19.76
N ASN A 142 -11.34 -11.79 -20.30
CA ASN A 142 -11.29 -10.77 -21.35
C ASN A 142 -12.00 -11.25 -22.62
N ASP A 143 -11.79 -12.50 -23.04
CA ASP A 143 -12.48 -13.11 -24.18
C ASP A 143 -14.01 -13.16 -23.96
N PHE A 144 -14.43 -13.58 -22.77
CA PHE A 144 -15.85 -13.63 -22.41
C PHE A 144 -16.49 -12.23 -22.43
N MET A 145 -15.83 -11.24 -21.82
CA MET A 145 -16.34 -9.87 -21.76
C MET A 145 -16.35 -9.20 -23.13
N SER A 146 -15.29 -9.39 -23.93
CA SER A 146 -15.22 -8.89 -25.30
C SER A 146 -16.29 -9.50 -26.21
N SER A 147 -16.65 -10.77 -26.00
CA SER A 147 -17.78 -11.41 -26.72
C SER A 147 -19.15 -10.84 -26.36
N LYS A 148 -19.29 -10.22 -25.18
CA LYS A 148 -20.55 -9.66 -24.67
C LYS A 148 -20.68 -8.17 -24.93
N PHE A 149 -19.56 -7.45 -24.97
CA PHE A 149 -19.51 -5.99 -25.07
C PHE A 149 -18.59 -5.57 -26.20
N GLU A 150 -19.14 -5.57 -27.42
CA GLU A 150 -18.42 -5.17 -28.63
C GLU A 150 -17.90 -3.73 -28.53
N GLY A 151 -16.65 -3.52 -28.95
CA GLY A 151 -16.01 -2.20 -29.01
C GLY A 151 -15.48 -1.65 -27.68
N ARG A 152 -15.42 -2.47 -26.62
CA ARG A 152 -14.80 -2.10 -25.33
C ARG A 152 -13.65 -3.04 -24.99
N HIS A 153 -12.54 -2.46 -24.60
CA HIS A 153 -11.42 -3.18 -24.00
C HIS A 153 -11.61 -3.23 -22.49
N PHE A 154 -11.43 -4.40 -21.88
CA PHE A 154 -11.59 -4.58 -20.44
C PHE A 154 -10.28 -4.94 -19.79
N HIS A 155 -10.04 -4.37 -18.62
CA HIS A 155 -8.93 -4.74 -17.76
C HIS A 155 -9.47 -5.58 -16.61
N VAL A 156 -8.74 -6.64 -16.26
CA VAL A 156 -9.08 -7.50 -15.13
C VAL A 156 -8.45 -6.92 -13.87
N GLY A 157 -9.29 -6.41 -12.98
CA GLY A 157 -8.89 -5.96 -11.65
C GLY A 157 -8.54 -7.15 -10.76
N LEU A 158 -7.30 -7.20 -10.28
CA LEU A 158 -6.78 -8.22 -9.37
C LEU A 158 -6.31 -7.59 -8.05
N ASP A 159 -6.18 -8.42 -7.03
CA ASP A 159 -5.60 -8.04 -5.74
C ASP A 159 -4.08 -7.83 -5.88
N TRP A 160 -3.45 -7.07 -4.98
CA TRP A 160 -2.08 -6.55 -5.12
C TRP A 160 -0.98 -7.64 -5.21
N GLN A 161 -1.25 -8.90 -4.86
CA GLN A 161 -0.23 -9.94 -4.66
C GLN A 161 0.64 -10.18 -5.89
N PHE A 162 0.11 -9.98 -7.10
CA PHE A 162 0.90 -10.14 -8.33
C PHE A 162 2.02 -9.08 -8.44
N LEU A 163 1.86 -7.91 -7.83
CA LEU A 163 2.93 -6.90 -7.69
C LEU A 163 4.02 -7.35 -6.70
N GLY A 164 3.68 -8.26 -5.80
CA GLY A 164 4.61 -8.86 -4.83
C GLY A 164 5.69 -9.76 -5.45
N ALA A 165 5.72 -9.91 -6.78
CA ALA A 165 6.86 -10.51 -7.48
C ALA A 165 8.09 -9.60 -7.52
N SER A 166 7.97 -8.31 -7.15
CA SER A 166 9.09 -7.35 -7.10
C SER A 166 9.84 -7.40 -5.77
N ASP A 167 11.17 -7.58 -5.85
CA ASP A 167 12.09 -7.50 -4.71
C ASP A 167 12.02 -6.09 -4.06
N GLU A 168 11.93 -5.03 -4.87
CA GLU A 168 11.84 -3.63 -4.40
C GLU A 168 10.67 -3.42 -3.44
N LEU A 169 9.51 -4.01 -3.77
CA LEU A 169 8.30 -3.91 -2.97
C LEU A 169 8.53 -4.52 -1.59
N TRP A 170 9.08 -5.74 -1.53
CA TRP A 170 9.36 -6.41 -0.26
C TRP A 170 10.37 -5.66 0.59
N LEU A 171 11.45 -5.13 0.00
CA LEU A 171 12.41 -4.32 0.75
C LEU A 171 11.78 -3.06 1.35
N ALA A 172 10.87 -2.41 0.63
CA ALA A 172 10.13 -1.29 1.18
C ALA A 172 9.16 -1.69 2.30
N VAL A 173 8.54 -2.87 2.23
CA VAL A 173 7.71 -3.42 3.32
C VAL A 173 8.52 -3.61 4.60
N TYR A 174 9.71 -4.20 4.49
CA TYR A 174 10.58 -4.47 5.63
C TYR A 174 11.19 -3.21 6.24
N TRP A 175 11.66 -2.30 5.39
CA TRP A 175 12.05 -0.97 5.83
C TRP A 175 10.91 -0.28 6.57
N ASN A 176 9.70 -0.32 6.00
CA ASN A 176 8.53 0.28 6.64
C ASN A 176 8.22 -0.37 7.99
N ALA A 177 8.40 -1.67 8.15
CA ALA A 177 8.18 -2.35 9.43
C ALA A 177 9.09 -1.80 10.54
N LEU A 178 10.38 -1.57 10.25
CA LEU A 178 11.30 -0.92 11.20
C LEU A 178 10.89 0.50 11.53
N VAL A 179 10.57 1.28 10.50
CA VAL A 179 10.18 2.69 10.66
C VAL A 179 8.87 2.81 11.44
N THR A 180 7.91 1.94 11.15
CA THR A 180 6.61 1.90 11.82
C THR A 180 6.79 1.53 13.29
N LEU A 181 7.66 0.56 13.62
CA LEU A 181 7.98 0.23 15.01
C LEU A 181 8.61 1.41 15.75
N LEU A 182 9.58 2.09 15.12
CA LEU A 182 10.22 3.27 15.70
C LEU A 182 9.20 4.38 15.95
N PHE A 183 8.36 4.69 14.96
CA PHE A 183 7.32 5.71 15.13
C PHE A 183 6.26 5.29 16.13
N ALA A 184 5.90 4.01 16.23
CA ALA A 184 4.94 3.57 17.23
C ALA A 184 5.39 3.93 18.67
N MET A 185 6.70 3.96 18.92
CA MET A 185 7.27 4.31 20.23
C MET A 185 7.41 5.83 20.45
N VAL A 186 7.68 6.61 19.39
CA VAL A 186 8.09 8.03 19.51
C VAL A 186 6.95 9.00 19.15
N LEU A 187 5.99 8.57 18.33
CA LEU A 187 4.97 9.43 17.76
C LEU A 187 3.97 9.88 18.84
N PRO A 188 3.81 11.19 19.08
CA PRO A 188 2.93 11.68 20.15
C PRO A 188 1.47 11.39 19.82
N GLY A 189 0.72 10.86 20.79
CA GLY A 189 -0.69 10.52 20.64
C GLY A 189 -0.94 9.21 19.88
N ASN A 190 0.10 8.46 19.53
CA ASN A 190 -0.06 7.09 19.07
C ASN A 190 -0.23 6.16 20.28
N GLU A 191 -1.29 5.36 20.24
CA GLU A 191 -1.56 4.32 21.24
C GLU A 191 -1.47 2.90 20.64
N LEU A 192 -1.06 2.81 19.37
CA LEU A 192 -0.99 1.55 18.64
C LEU A 192 0.44 1.04 18.54
N LEU A 193 0.69 -0.14 19.10
CA LEU A 193 1.91 -0.90 18.87
C LEU A 193 1.62 -2.02 17.85
N PRO A 194 2.06 -1.91 16.59
CA PRO A 194 1.50 -2.68 15.49
C PRO A 194 2.16 -4.05 15.32
N PHE A 195 2.21 -4.90 16.36
CA PHE A 195 2.87 -6.21 16.24
C PHE A 195 2.24 -7.12 15.18
N ALA A 196 0.92 -7.31 15.24
CA ALA A 196 0.22 -8.21 14.31
C ALA A 196 0.13 -7.67 12.87
N GLY A 197 0.16 -6.34 12.72
CA GLY A 197 0.04 -5.66 11.43
C GLY A 197 1.30 -4.87 11.05
N ILE A 198 2.49 -5.28 11.53
CA ILE A 198 3.74 -4.55 11.31
C ILE A 198 4.14 -4.54 9.83
N ILE A 199 3.78 -5.62 9.13
CA ILE A 199 3.93 -5.80 7.70
C ILE A 199 2.79 -5.05 7.01
N ASN A 200 3.06 -3.80 6.64
CA ASN A 200 2.12 -2.96 5.93
C ASN A 200 2.46 -2.95 4.44
N VAL A 201 1.73 -3.76 3.68
CA VAL A 201 1.90 -3.83 2.23
C VAL A 201 1.23 -2.66 1.51
N ALA A 202 0.13 -2.15 2.06
CA ALA A 202 -0.63 -1.07 1.44
C ALA A 202 0.21 0.19 1.20
N ILE A 203 1.10 0.55 2.15
CA ILE A 203 2.00 1.70 1.98
C ILE A 203 3.10 1.42 0.94
N ALA A 204 3.66 0.20 0.95
CA ALA A 204 4.75 -0.18 0.06
C ALA A 204 4.29 -0.31 -1.39
N THR A 205 3.11 -0.89 -1.64
CA THR A 205 2.52 -0.99 -2.99
C THR A 205 2.24 0.39 -3.58
N ALA A 206 1.70 1.32 -2.78
CA ALA A 206 1.49 2.69 -3.23
C ALA A 206 2.81 3.40 -3.57
N ALA A 207 3.82 3.26 -2.71
CA ALA A 207 5.15 3.82 -2.95
C ALA A 207 5.82 3.21 -4.19
N TYR A 208 5.69 1.90 -4.38
CA TYR A 208 6.21 1.17 -5.55
C TYR A 208 5.63 1.73 -6.85
N LEU A 209 4.31 1.89 -6.93
CA LEU A 209 3.64 2.39 -8.12
C LEU A 209 3.93 3.87 -8.40
N VAL A 210 4.01 4.72 -7.38
CA VAL A 210 4.33 6.14 -7.57
C VAL A 210 5.75 6.33 -8.09
N THR A 211 6.69 5.56 -7.56
CA THR A 211 8.13 5.72 -7.83
C THR A 211 8.66 4.86 -8.98
N GLU A 212 7.82 3.96 -9.51
CA GLU A 212 8.17 2.98 -10.55
C GLU A 212 9.32 2.06 -10.13
N GLY A 213 9.31 1.61 -8.87
CA GLY A 213 10.33 0.72 -8.32
C GLY A 213 11.64 1.40 -7.88
N ASN A 214 11.70 2.74 -7.85
CA ASN A 214 12.92 3.42 -7.40
C ASN A 214 13.10 3.31 -5.88
N LEU A 215 13.95 2.38 -5.45
CA LEU A 215 14.05 1.96 -4.05
C LEU A 215 14.32 3.14 -3.08
N PRO A 216 15.30 4.03 -3.27
CA PRO A 216 15.52 5.16 -2.35
C PRO A 216 14.28 6.04 -2.16
N ARG A 217 13.56 6.34 -3.24
CA ARG A 217 12.32 7.14 -3.16
C ARG A 217 11.21 6.35 -2.46
N MET A 218 11.10 5.04 -2.71
CA MET A 218 10.15 4.17 -2.00
C MET A 218 10.38 4.21 -0.50
N LEU A 219 11.64 4.04 -0.05
CA LEU A 219 11.96 4.04 1.38
C LEU A 219 11.60 5.37 2.05
N ILE A 220 11.87 6.49 1.37
CA ILE A 220 11.51 7.83 1.86
C ILE A 220 9.99 8.00 1.96
N LEU A 221 9.24 7.59 0.92
CA LEU A 221 7.78 7.68 0.94
C LEU A 221 7.17 6.80 2.02
N CYS A 222 7.60 5.55 2.15
CA CYS A 222 7.18 4.69 3.25
C CYS A 222 7.39 5.39 4.58
N THR A 223 8.58 5.95 4.81
CA THR A 223 8.93 6.65 6.06
C THR A 223 8.03 7.86 6.35
N ILE A 224 7.81 8.73 5.36
CA ILE A 224 7.02 9.95 5.54
C ILE A 224 5.56 9.63 5.81
N PHE A 225 5.03 8.55 5.23
CA PHE A 225 3.63 8.21 5.32
C PHE A 225 3.29 7.20 6.44
N SER A 226 4.25 6.49 7.04
CA SER A 226 3.99 5.56 8.16
C SER A 226 3.20 6.20 9.32
N PRO A 227 3.48 7.45 9.76
CA PRO A 227 2.72 8.08 10.84
C PRO A 227 1.22 8.17 10.57
N ALA A 228 0.80 8.38 9.32
CA ALA A 228 -0.62 8.46 8.97
C ALA A 228 -1.35 7.13 9.21
N TYR A 229 -0.68 6.00 9.00
CA TYR A 229 -1.24 4.67 9.25
C TYR A 229 -1.38 4.39 10.75
N LEU A 230 -0.36 4.76 11.55
CA LEU A 230 -0.40 4.64 13.01
C LEU A 230 -1.52 5.49 13.61
N TYR A 231 -1.60 6.77 13.22
CA TYR A 231 -2.65 7.66 13.71
C TYR A 231 -4.05 7.22 13.32
N ALA A 232 -4.26 6.76 12.08
CA ALA A 232 -5.55 6.21 11.69
C ALA A 232 -5.88 4.95 12.49
N GLY A 233 -4.90 4.07 12.71
CA GLY A 233 -5.07 2.90 13.57
C GLY A 233 -5.50 3.28 14.99
N THR A 234 -4.79 4.21 15.64
CA THR A 234 -5.19 4.72 16.97
C THR A 234 -6.59 5.34 16.94
N PHE A 235 -6.88 6.17 15.94
CA PHE A 235 -8.18 6.84 15.81
C PHE A 235 -9.34 5.85 15.63
N PHE A 236 -9.17 4.81 14.83
CA PHE A 236 -10.22 3.83 14.54
C PHE A 236 -10.28 2.68 15.57
N ALA A 237 -9.34 2.58 16.51
CA ALA A 237 -9.30 1.52 17.50
C ALA A 237 -10.60 1.38 18.32
N PRO A 238 -11.22 2.46 18.85
CA PRO A 238 -12.48 2.34 19.58
C PRO A 238 -13.62 1.85 18.70
N VAL A 239 -13.64 2.27 17.43
CA VAL A 239 -14.69 1.90 16.46
C VAL A 239 -14.63 0.40 16.16
N ILE A 240 -13.43 -0.11 15.86
CA ILE A 240 -13.20 -1.52 15.55
C ILE A 240 -13.49 -2.37 16.79
N THR A 241 -13.05 -1.93 17.97
CA THR A 241 -13.30 -2.60 19.25
C THR A 241 -14.78 -2.74 19.56
N ASN A 242 -15.55 -1.67 19.38
CA ASN A 242 -17.00 -1.69 19.58
C ASN A 242 -17.71 -2.62 18.58
N LEU A 243 -17.23 -2.68 17.34
CA LEU A 243 -17.79 -3.61 16.35
C LEU A 243 -17.56 -5.07 16.75
N VAL A 244 -16.35 -5.42 17.18
CA VAL A 244 -16.01 -6.79 17.61
C VAL A 244 -16.78 -7.20 18.86
N THR A 245 -16.89 -6.32 19.85
CA THR A 245 -17.64 -6.60 21.08
C THR A 245 -19.14 -6.69 20.84
N SER A 246 -19.72 -5.83 19.99
CA SER A 246 -21.15 -5.85 19.64
C SER A 246 -21.58 -7.10 18.86
N THR A 247 -20.66 -7.69 18.09
CA THR A 247 -20.90 -8.92 17.32
C THR A 247 -20.57 -10.19 18.11
N GLY A 248 -19.92 -10.07 19.28
CA GLY A 248 -19.44 -11.20 20.06
C GLY A 248 -18.27 -11.94 19.41
N ALA A 249 -17.58 -11.32 18.45
CA ALA A 249 -16.51 -11.97 17.69
C ALA A 249 -15.22 -12.20 18.51
N ALA A 250 -15.00 -11.41 19.57
CA ALA A 250 -13.94 -11.65 20.55
C ALA A 250 -14.30 -11.04 21.92
N SER A 251 -13.73 -11.60 22.99
CA SER A 251 -13.77 -11.03 24.33
C SER A 251 -12.46 -10.29 24.60
N LEU A 252 -12.54 -9.09 25.15
CA LEU A 252 -11.39 -8.22 25.44
C LEU A 252 -11.26 -8.00 26.95
N ALA A 253 -10.02 -7.90 27.44
CA ALA A 253 -9.79 -7.47 28.80
C ALA A 253 -10.07 -5.95 28.94
N ALA A 254 -10.27 -5.50 30.18
CA ALA A 254 -10.52 -4.09 30.45
C ALA A 254 -9.32 -3.23 30.00
N GLY A 255 -9.57 -2.27 29.10
CA GLY A 255 -8.55 -1.38 28.55
C GLY A 255 -7.88 -1.88 27.26
N GLU A 256 -8.19 -3.08 26.78
CA GLU A 256 -7.71 -3.54 25.48
C GLU A 256 -8.56 -3.00 24.32
N LEU A 257 -7.89 -2.59 23.25
CA LEU A 257 -8.52 -2.19 22.01
C LEU A 257 -8.02 -3.05 20.85
N ILE A 258 -8.93 -3.37 19.93
CA ILE A 258 -8.60 -3.97 18.64
C ILE A 258 -8.46 -2.84 17.62
N SER A 259 -7.39 -2.89 16.84
CA SER A 259 -7.12 -1.93 15.78
C SER A 259 -6.46 -2.60 14.57
N ASN A 260 -6.31 -1.84 13.49
CA ASN A 260 -5.58 -2.23 12.29
C ASN A 260 -4.54 -1.15 11.95
N SER A 261 -3.26 -1.53 11.97
CA SER A 261 -2.13 -0.65 11.62
C SER A 261 -1.85 -0.55 10.13
N SER A 262 -2.53 -1.36 9.33
CA SER A 262 -2.40 -1.44 7.87
C SER A 262 -3.72 -1.06 7.18
N ILE A 263 -4.49 -0.18 7.82
CA ILE A 263 -5.70 0.41 7.22
C ILE A 263 -5.31 1.08 5.90
N GLU A 264 -5.89 0.60 4.81
CA GLU A 264 -5.58 1.12 3.49
C GLU A 264 -6.09 2.54 3.29
N ALA A 265 -5.32 3.38 2.58
CA ALA A 265 -5.67 4.78 2.36
C ALA A 265 -6.16 5.50 3.64
N PRO A 266 -5.38 5.45 4.75
CA PRO A 266 -5.84 5.85 6.07
C PRO A 266 -6.35 7.28 6.11
N MET A 267 -5.69 8.19 5.38
CA MET A 267 -6.07 9.60 5.24
C MET A 267 -7.43 9.76 4.56
N VAL A 268 -7.71 8.99 3.51
CA VAL A 268 -8.98 9.06 2.78
C VAL A 268 -10.11 8.49 3.61
N ILE A 269 -9.87 7.36 4.30
CA ILE A 269 -10.88 6.79 5.20
C ILE A 269 -11.18 7.74 6.35
N TYR A 270 -10.16 8.34 6.97
CA TYR A 270 -10.35 9.37 7.99
C TYR A 270 -11.23 10.49 7.46
N GLY A 271 -10.86 11.07 6.31
CA GLY A 271 -11.62 12.12 5.63
C GLY A 271 -13.07 11.73 5.36
N LEU A 272 -13.32 10.56 4.75
CA LEU A 272 -14.66 10.05 4.44
C LEU A 272 -15.47 9.73 5.69
N SER A 273 -14.82 9.27 6.76
CA SER A 273 -15.51 8.90 7.99
C SER A 273 -15.98 10.11 8.79
N GLN A 274 -15.21 11.20 8.75
CA GLN A 274 -15.44 12.43 9.52
C GLN A 274 -15.90 13.61 8.66
N CYS A 275 -16.25 13.42 7.39
CA CYS A 275 -16.58 14.51 6.47
C CYS A 275 -17.77 15.36 6.92
N PHE A 276 -18.69 14.79 7.71
CA PHE A 276 -19.85 15.51 8.24
C PHE A 276 -19.55 16.30 9.52
N ASP A 277 -18.36 16.14 10.11
CA ASP A 277 -17.93 16.88 11.31
C ASP A 277 -17.65 18.36 11.04
N ILE A 278 -17.70 18.78 9.76
CA ILE A 278 -17.71 20.20 9.36
C ILE A 278 -18.86 20.96 10.03
N ILE A 279 -20.00 20.29 10.27
CA ILE A 279 -21.16 20.87 10.94
C ILE A 279 -20.80 21.34 12.36
N ASN A 280 -19.84 20.67 13.00
CA ASN A 280 -19.32 21.01 14.33
C ASN A 280 -18.09 21.95 14.28
N GLY A 281 -17.74 22.47 13.10
CA GLY A 281 -16.61 23.39 12.89
C GLY A 281 -15.26 22.71 12.64
N ASN A 282 -15.20 21.38 12.53
CA ASN A 282 -13.98 20.65 12.21
C ASN A 282 -13.78 20.53 10.69
N TRP A 283 -12.95 21.42 10.14
CA TRP A 283 -12.67 21.46 8.70
C TRP A 283 -11.56 20.50 8.26
N LEU A 284 -10.87 19.83 9.20
CA LEU A 284 -9.71 18.99 8.89
C LEU A 284 -10.08 17.80 7.97
N PRO A 285 -11.14 17.01 8.23
CA PRO A 285 -11.50 15.87 7.36
C PRO A 285 -11.82 16.30 5.92
N ALA A 286 -12.56 17.40 5.79
CA ALA A 286 -12.91 17.98 4.50
C ALA A 286 -11.68 18.45 3.72
N SER A 287 -10.76 19.13 4.42
CA SER A 287 -9.51 19.61 3.84
C SER A 287 -8.63 18.45 3.35
N VAL A 288 -8.58 17.34 4.10
CA VAL A 288 -7.88 16.11 3.68
C VAL A 288 -8.51 15.52 2.42
N LEU A 289 -9.84 15.45 2.33
CA LEU A 289 -10.50 14.96 1.11
C LEU A 289 -10.25 15.87 -0.09
N ILE A 290 -10.36 17.19 0.08
CA ILE A 290 -10.08 18.15 -1.00
C ILE A 290 -8.63 18.01 -1.45
N ALA A 291 -7.68 17.93 -0.52
CA ALA A 291 -6.27 17.70 -0.83
C ALA A 291 -6.08 16.39 -1.59
N TRP A 292 -6.75 15.31 -1.17
CA TRP A 292 -6.71 14.04 -1.89
C TRP A 292 -7.23 14.17 -3.32
N PHE A 293 -8.39 14.80 -3.53
CA PHE A 293 -8.97 15.01 -4.86
C PHE A 293 -8.04 15.80 -5.78
N VAL A 294 -7.44 16.87 -5.28
CA VAL A 294 -6.49 17.69 -6.04
C VAL A 294 -5.27 16.85 -6.42
N CYS A 295 -4.69 16.13 -5.45
CA CYS A 295 -3.51 15.32 -5.70
C CYS A 295 -3.81 14.13 -6.65
N PHE A 296 -4.97 13.49 -6.50
CA PHE A 296 -5.44 12.42 -7.37
C PHE A 296 -5.64 12.91 -8.81
N HIS A 297 -6.22 14.10 -8.99
CA HIS A 297 -6.36 14.70 -10.31
C HIS A 297 -5.01 14.94 -10.99
N PHE A 298 -4.03 15.53 -10.28
CA PHE A 298 -2.69 15.74 -10.82
C PHE A 298 -1.97 14.42 -11.12
N TYR A 299 -2.08 13.45 -10.22
CA TYR A 299 -1.46 12.15 -10.40
C TYR A 299 -2.05 11.40 -11.59
N ARG A 300 -3.38 11.34 -11.70
CA ARG A 300 -4.08 10.78 -12.86
C ARG A 300 -3.62 11.42 -14.17
N ARG A 301 -3.50 12.75 -14.21
CA ARG A 301 -3.00 13.45 -15.39
C ARG A 301 -1.56 13.05 -15.73
N SER A 302 -0.73 12.76 -14.73
CA SER A 302 0.63 12.26 -14.95
C SER A 302 0.66 10.86 -15.54
N LEU A 303 -0.23 9.98 -15.08
CA LEU A 303 -0.32 8.60 -15.58
C LEU A 303 -0.75 8.56 -17.05
N HIS A 304 -1.78 9.33 -17.42
CA HIS A 304 -2.19 9.43 -18.83
C HIS A 304 -1.09 10.02 -19.72
N LYS A 305 -0.35 11.03 -19.23
CA LYS A 305 0.79 11.58 -19.99
C LYS A 305 1.92 10.56 -20.19
N GLU A 306 2.17 9.71 -19.18
CA GLU A 306 3.14 8.62 -19.31
C GLU A 306 2.70 7.64 -20.39
N GLU A 307 1.45 7.18 -20.34
CA GLU A 307 0.85 6.29 -21.34
C GLU A 307 0.97 6.88 -22.76
N GLU A 308 0.53 8.12 -22.97
CA GLU A 308 0.66 8.83 -24.26
C GLU A 308 2.11 8.89 -24.76
N THR A 309 3.05 9.19 -23.87
CA THR A 309 4.48 9.34 -24.20
C THR A 309 5.15 8.00 -24.52
N ASP A 310 4.74 6.92 -23.86
CA ASP A 310 5.31 5.59 -24.09
C ASP A 310 4.70 4.95 -25.35
N LEU A 311 3.41 5.15 -25.61
CA LEU A 311 2.76 4.71 -26.85
C LEU A 311 3.33 5.43 -28.08
N SER A 312 3.62 6.74 -27.99
CA SER A 312 4.19 7.49 -29.12
C SER A 312 5.56 6.98 -29.56
N LYS A 313 6.36 6.45 -28.62
CA LYS A 313 7.70 5.88 -28.91
C LYS A 313 7.64 4.52 -29.59
N ILE A 314 6.52 3.79 -29.47
CA ILE A 314 6.34 2.47 -30.11
C ILE A 314 5.92 2.65 -31.57
N THR A 315 5.28 3.77 -31.89
CA THR A 315 4.83 4.12 -33.26
C THR A 315 5.89 4.80 -34.13
N GLU A 316 7.03 5.20 -33.57
CA GLU A 316 8.20 5.75 -34.28
C GLU A 316 9.25 4.67 -34.57
#